data_AF-A0A2X2IWM8-F1
#
_entry.id   AF-A0A2X2IWM8-F1
#
_cell.length_a   1.000
_cell.length_b   1.000
_cell.length_c   1.000
_cell.angle_alpha   90.00
_cell.angle_beta   90.00
_cell.angle_gamma   90.00
#
_symmetry.space_group_name_H-M   'P 1'
#
loop_
_entity.id
_entity.type
_entity.pdbx_description
1 polymer ?
#
loop_
_entity_poly.entity_id
_entity_poly.type
_entity_poly.pdbx_seq_one_letter_code
_entity_poly.pdbx_strand_id
1 'polypeptide(L)'
;MKRLYSILSFLFLGLLLTRCTKTGELALLPADKILEYKVTNLPNDEVIYGAIDNEKNTVTVYLPYYYGLLVIDPTIKVANGASLAEEILPVKTDEKNQTYTVTSATGTTRTYSLKIELQSTPSFEAQFYTTSSLILTKGPGGAFPAINGTFMHTNPSLVSIALINQETKVRYQMSTPNSLKVSSGVYQLTYTGTERENRIPSDILAGTYDVEVTNLNHTVTLANPLKITYRQPDVYISLLGLNLAKNKDWTILANLDKVILDPTAVIMTLNGKDYPLIIKSHTRTEMTVSLPADLPTGTFENVQVKFQFKDWADVVKTEQNPSTITES
;
A
#
# COMPACT_ATOMS: atom_id res chain seq x y z
N MET A 1 -74.02 77.96 -38.32
CA MET A 1 -73.26 77.79 -37.06
C MET A 1 -72.66 76.39 -37.00
N LYS A 2 -71.46 76.17 -37.55
CA LYS A 2 -70.64 74.95 -37.39
C LYS A 2 -69.23 75.28 -37.87
N ARG A 3 -68.26 75.35 -36.94
CA ARG A 3 -66.80 75.22 -37.09
C ARG A 3 -66.13 76.08 -36.03
N LEU A 4 -65.83 75.52 -34.86
CA LEU A 4 -64.83 76.06 -33.93
C LEU A 4 -64.63 75.12 -32.73
N TYR A 5 -64.12 73.91 -32.98
CA TYR A 5 -63.53 73.06 -31.93
C TYR A 5 -62.46 72.17 -32.56
N SER A 6 -61.26 72.72 -32.80
CA SER A 6 -60.10 71.91 -33.20
C SER A 6 -58.76 72.39 -32.64
N ILE A 7 -58.75 73.40 -31.77
CA ILE A 7 -57.49 73.95 -31.23
C ILE A 7 -57.72 74.27 -29.76
N LEU A 8 -57.85 73.23 -28.93
CA LEU A 8 -57.58 73.37 -27.51
C LEU A 8 -56.95 72.07 -27.01
N SER A 9 -55.61 72.07 -27.15
CA SER A 9 -54.75 71.74 -26.01
C SER A 9 -54.83 70.27 -25.59
N PHE A 10 -54.27 69.29 -26.30
CA PHE A 10 -52.86 69.12 -26.69
C PHE A 10 -51.80 69.42 -25.60
N LEU A 11 -52.20 69.83 -24.38
CA LEU A 11 -51.28 70.14 -23.26
C LEU A 11 -51.38 69.14 -22.09
N PHE A 12 -52.18 68.08 -22.22
CA PHE A 12 -52.37 67.10 -21.13
C PHE A 12 -52.00 65.65 -21.50
N LEU A 13 -51.42 65.42 -22.68
CA LEU A 13 -51.00 64.08 -23.12
C LEU A 13 -49.47 63.93 -23.26
N GLY A 14 -48.69 64.91 -22.80
CA GLY A 14 -47.22 64.90 -22.88
C GLY A 14 -46.49 64.45 -21.61
N LEU A 15 -47.18 64.10 -20.53
CA LEU A 15 -46.58 63.92 -19.20
C LEU A 15 -46.63 62.49 -18.63
N LEU A 16 -46.98 61.47 -19.43
CA LEU A 16 -47.10 60.08 -18.95
C LEU A 16 -46.19 59.05 -19.63
N LEU A 17 -45.14 59.47 -20.34
CA LEU A 17 -44.20 58.55 -20.98
C LEU A 17 -42.76 58.66 -20.46
N THR A 18 -42.56 59.02 -19.19
CA THR A 18 -41.32 58.65 -18.50
C THR A 18 -41.40 57.18 -18.09
N ARG A 19 -41.22 56.29 -19.07
CA ARG A 19 -40.86 54.89 -18.79
C ARG A 19 -39.56 54.94 -17.99
N CYS A 20 -39.67 54.61 -16.72
CA CYS A 20 -38.53 54.31 -15.86
C CYS A 20 -37.82 53.08 -16.44
N THR A 21 -36.84 53.26 -17.31
CA THR A 21 -35.87 52.21 -17.63
C THR A 21 -34.87 52.16 -16.49
N LYS A 22 -35.33 51.80 -15.29
CA LYS A 22 -34.43 51.25 -14.28
C LYS A 22 -34.21 49.81 -14.69
N THR A 23 -33.33 49.62 -15.68
CA THR A 23 -32.70 48.32 -15.91
C THR A 23 -31.89 48.08 -14.64
N GLY A 24 -32.51 47.43 -13.66
CA GLY A 24 -31.79 46.96 -12.49
C GLY A 24 -30.69 46.06 -13.01
N GLU A 25 -29.44 46.46 -12.77
CA GLU A 25 -28.29 45.59 -12.93
C GLU A 25 -28.63 44.32 -12.14
N LEU A 26 -28.81 43.21 -12.86
CA LEU A 26 -28.99 41.92 -12.22
C LEU A 26 -27.78 41.74 -11.31
N ALA A 27 -28.02 41.46 -10.02
CA ALA A 27 -26.94 41.20 -9.10
C ALA A 27 -26.00 40.17 -9.74
N LEU A 28 -24.73 40.54 -9.92
CA LEU A 28 -23.71 39.63 -10.43
C LEU A 28 -23.79 38.35 -9.60
N LEU A 29 -24.09 37.23 -10.27
CA LEU A 29 -24.03 35.92 -9.62
C LEU A 29 -22.64 35.80 -9.00
N PRO A 30 -22.50 35.25 -7.77
CA PRO A 30 -21.19 35.17 -7.14
C PRO A 30 -20.23 34.41 -8.06
N ALA A 31 -19.19 35.10 -8.51
CA ALA A 31 -18.23 34.63 -9.51
C ALA A 31 -17.03 33.91 -8.86
N ASP A 32 -17.11 33.62 -7.58
CA ASP A 32 -16.13 32.90 -6.75
C ASP A 32 -16.48 31.40 -6.65
N LYS A 33 -17.09 30.82 -7.69
CA LYS A 33 -17.66 29.46 -7.62
C LYS A 33 -16.91 28.43 -8.47
N ILE A 34 -16.87 27.19 -7.96
CA ILE A 34 -16.60 26.01 -8.78
C ILE A 34 -17.88 25.66 -9.54
N LEU A 35 -17.76 25.47 -10.86
CA LEU A 35 -18.85 25.09 -11.75
C LEU A 35 -18.82 23.60 -12.09
N GLU A 36 -17.63 23.01 -12.16
CA GLU A 36 -17.47 21.60 -12.50
C GLU A 36 -16.22 21.05 -11.81
N TYR A 37 -16.32 19.81 -11.35
CA TYR A 37 -15.21 19.02 -10.86
C TYR A 37 -15.30 17.63 -11.51
N LYS A 38 -14.22 17.18 -12.12
CA LYS A 38 -14.10 15.86 -12.76
C LYS A 38 -12.88 15.13 -12.26
N VAL A 39 -12.98 13.81 -12.12
CA VAL A 39 -11.84 12.90 -12.08
C VAL A 39 -11.68 12.30 -13.47
N THR A 40 -10.49 12.45 -14.07
CA THR A 40 -10.25 12.13 -15.48
C THR A 40 -9.22 11.02 -15.71
N ASN A 41 -8.55 10.52 -14.66
CA ASN A 41 -7.60 9.41 -14.75
C ASN A 41 -8.29 8.03 -14.75
N LEU A 42 -9.36 7.88 -15.54
CA LEU A 42 -10.11 6.64 -15.67
C LEU A 42 -9.88 5.99 -17.04
N PRO A 43 -10.06 4.66 -17.16
CA PRO A 43 -10.02 3.98 -18.46
C PRO A 43 -11.09 4.51 -19.42
N ASN A 44 -10.85 4.34 -20.73
CA ASN A 44 -11.82 4.62 -21.80
C ASN A 44 -12.40 6.05 -21.81
N ASP A 45 -11.62 7.03 -21.36
CA ASP A 45 -12.04 8.44 -21.26
C ASP A 45 -13.29 8.66 -20.38
N GLU A 46 -13.58 7.72 -19.47
CA GLU A 46 -14.64 7.88 -18.49
C GLU A 46 -14.30 9.02 -17.51
N VAL A 47 -15.34 9.60 -16.92
CA VAL A 47 -15.19 10.67 -15.93
C VAL A 47 -16.11 10.43 -14.74
N ILE A 48 -15.59 10.69 -13.54
CA ILE A 48 -16.42 10.79 -12.34
C ILE A 48 -16.66 12.27 -12.06
N TYR A 49 -17.92 12.67 -12.01
CA TYR A 49 -18.30 14.04 -11.67
C TYR A 49 -18.37 14.21 -10.14
N GLY A 50 -17.76 15.28 -9.64
CA GLY A 50 -17.91 15.70 -8.26
C GLY A 50 -19.24 16.44 -8.05
N ALA A 51 -19.95 16.12 -6.97
CA ALA A 51 -21.13 16.85 -6.53
C ALA A 51 -20.69 18.15 -5.81
N ILE A 52 -21.02 19.29 -6.38
CA ILE A 52 -20.63 20.61 -5.85
C ILE A 52 -21.80 21.19 -5.03
N ASP A 53 -21.55 21.49 -3.77
CA ASP A 53 -22.44 22.24 -2.88
C ASP A 53 -21.83 23.62 -2.63
N ASN A 54 -22.34 24.63 -3.35
CA ASN A 54 -21.86 26.01 -3.26
C ASN A 54 -22.33 26.74 -1.99
N GLU A 55 -23.31 26.20 -1.25
CA GLU A 55 -23.77 26.78 0.01
C GLU A 55 -22.87 26.33 1.16
N LYS A 56 -22.46 25.05 1.14
CA LYS A 56 -21.54 24.48 2.14
C LYS A 56 -20.06 24.59 1.74
N ASN A 57 -19.77 25.05 0.52
CA ASN A 57 -18.44 25.08 -0.08
C ASN A 57 -17.77 23.69 -0.03
N THR A 58 -18.44 22.68 -0.56
CA THR A 58 -17.88 21.32 -0.63
C THR A 58 -17.98 20.74 -2.02
N VAL A 59 -16.98 19.94 -2.38
CA VAL A 59 -17.03 19.05 -3.54
C VAL A 59 -16.98 17.62 -3.02
N THR A 60 -17.98 16.79 -3.34
CA THR A 60 -18.01 15.37 -2.95
C THR A 60 -17.82 14.48 -4.16
N VAL A 61 -16.81 13.63 -4.13
CA VAL A 61 -16.49 12.66 -5.19
C VAL A 61 -16.82 11.27 -4.67
N TYR A 62 -17.80 10.61 -5.30
CA TYR A 62 -18.09 9.20 -5.02
C TYR A 62 -17.24 8.34 -5.95
N LEU A 63 -16.26 7.64 -5.40
CA LEU A 63 -15.30 6.86 -6.17
C LEU A 63 -15.74 5.39 -6.20
N PRO A 64 -16.12 4.83 -7.37
CA PRO A 64 -16.51 3.43 -7.46
C PRO A 64 -15.35 2.48 -7.17
N TYR A 65 -15.61 1.45 -6.37
CA TYR A 65 -14.58 0.49 -5.93
C TYR A 65 -13.86 -0.21 -7.08
N TYR A 66 -14.56 -0.47 -8.19
CA TYR A 66 -14.06 -1.32 -9.27
C TYR A 66 -12.92 -0.67 -10.08
N TYR A 67 -12.73 0.65 -9.99
CA TYR A 67 -11.55 1.30 -10.56
C TYR A 67 -10.30 1.07 -9.73
N GLY A 68 -10.43 0.77 -8.43
CA GLY A 68 -9.31 0.53 -7.54
C GLY A 68 -8.27 1.66 -7.51
N LEU A 69 -8.70 2.93 -7.58
CA LEU A 69 -7.78 4.06 -7.61
C LEU A 69 -7.15 4.32 -6.24
N LEU A 70 -5.87 4.72 -6.24
CA LEU A 70 -5.20 5.27 -5.05
C LEU A 70 -5.11 6.80 -5.10
N VAL A 71 -5.18 7.37 -6.31
CA VAL A 71 -5.05 8.79 -6.59
C VAL A 71 -6.09 9.17 -7.64
N ILE A 72 -6.65 10.36 -7.53
CA ILE A 72 -7.52 10.97 -8.54
C ILE A 72 -6.81 12.16 -9.19
N ASP A 73 -6.99 12.34 -10.50
CA ASP A 73 -6.55 13.54 -11.22
C ASP A 73 -7.76 14.47 -11.44
N PRO A 74 -7.83 15.61 -10.73
CA PRO A 74 -8.93 16.54 -10.88
C PRO A 74 -8.83 17.36 -12.17
N THR A 75 -9.98 17.70 -12.73
CA THR A 75 -10.15 18.84 -13.63
C THR A 75 -11.26 19.71 -13.07
N ILE A 76 -10.96 20.99 -12.85
CA ILE A 76 -11.86 21.92 -12.16
C ILE A 76 -12.16 23.10 -13.07
N LYS A 77 -13.44 23.36 -13.30
CA LYS A 77 -13.93 24.56 -14.00
C LYS A 77 -14.49 25.53 -12.99
N VAL A 78 -14.04 26.77 -13.03
CA VAL A 78 -14.54 27.86 -12.18
C VAL A 78 -15.40 28.84 -12.98
N ALA A 79 -16.08 29.75 -12.28
CA ALA A 79 -16.90 30.79 -12.90
C ALA A 79 -16.09 31.70 -13.83
N ASN A 80 -16.78 32.35 -14.78
CA ASN A 80 -16.12 33.18 -15.78
C ASN A 80 -15.32 34.33 -15.14
N GLY A 81 -14.07 34.51 -15.56
CA GLY A 81 -13.15 35.50 -14.99
C GLY A 81 -12.59 35.13 -13.62
N ALA A 82 -12.94 33.98 -13.05
CA ALA A 82 -12.34 33.46 -11.82
C ALA A 82 -11.12 32.59 -12.11
N SER A 83 -10.29 32.40 -11.10
CA SER A 83 -9.13 31.49 -11.13
C SER A 83 -9.05 30.67 -9.84
N LEU A 84 -8.39 29.51 -9.90
CA LEU A 84 -7.95 28.82 -8.70
C LEU A 84 -6.67 29.48 -8.17
N ALA A 85 -6.53 29.52 -6.85
CA ALA A 85 -5.33 30.04 -6.19
C ALA A 85 -4.18 29.03 -6.21
N GLU A 86 -4.51 27.74 -6.22
CA GLU A 86 -3.55 26.64 -6.23
C GLU A 86 -3.51 25.92 -7.59
N GLU A 87 -2.38 25.26 -7.86
CA GLU A 87 -2.24 24.33 -8.98
C GLU A 87 -3.09 23.07 -8.72
N ILE A 88 -3.69 22.53 -9.78
CA ILE A 88 -4.44 21.28 -9.69
C ILE A 88 -3.46 20.10 -9.76
N LEU A 89 -3.20 19.49 -8.62
CA LEU A 89 -2.33 18.32 -8.49
C LEU A 89 -3.14 17.03 -8.28
N PRO A 90 -2.56 15.85 -8.59
CA PRO A 90 -3.14 14.57 -8.22
C PRO A 90 -3.40 14.47 -6.71
N VAL A 91 -4.57 13.97 -6.32
CA VAL A 91 -5.00 13.88 -4.92
C VAL A 91 -5.10 12.42 -4.50
N LYS A 92 -4.48 12.04 -3.38
CA LYS A 92 -4.64 10.68 -2.84
C LYS A 92 -6.09 10.46 -2.39
N THR A 93 -6.60 9.26 -2.63
CA THR A 93 -7.99 8.90 -2.31
C THR A 93 -8.29 8.83 -0.81
N ASP A 94 -7.26 8.74 0.02
CA ASP A 94 -7.33 8.80 1.49
C ASP A 94 -7.11 10.21 2.06
N GLU A 95 -6.81 11.22 1.22
CA GLU A 95 -6.63 12.61 1.65
C GLU A 95 -7.96 13.17 2.21
N LYS A 96 -7.87 13.84 3.37
CA LYS A 96 -9.03 14.38 4.10
C LYS A 96 -9.06 15.90 4.18
N ASN A 97 -7.94 16.56 3.87
CA ASN A 97 -7.77 18.00 4.07
C ASN A 97 -7.55 18.78 2.76
N GLN A 98 -7.74 18.14 1.61
CA GLN A 98 -7.62 18.83 0.33
C GLN A 98 -8.69 19.92 0.19
N THR A 99 -8.25 21.12 -0.19
CA THR A 99 -9.12 22.26 -0.46
C THR A 99 -8.81 22.90 -1.79
N TYR A 100 -9.77 23.67 -2.32
CA TYR A 100 -9.59 24.49 -3.51
C TYR A 100 -10.13 25.91 -3.28
N THR A 101 -9.33 26.94 -3.53
CA THR A 101 -9.70 28.34 -3.34
C THR A 101 -9.92 29.02 -4.68
N VAL A 102 -11.16 29.45 -4.93
CA VAL A 102 -11.54 30.22 -6.12
C VAL A 102 -11.44 31.71 -5.80
N THR A 103 -10.71 32.44 -6.63
CA THR A 103 -10.65 33.91 -6.61
C THR A 103 -11.42 34.46 -7.79
N SER A 104 -12.45 35.25 -7.52
CA SER A 104 -13.24 35.95 -8.54
C SER A 104 -12.45 37.09 -9.19
N ALA A 105 -12.91 37.57 -10.35
CA ALA A 105 -12.32 38.73 -11.03
C ALA A 105 -12.29 40.01 -10.16
N THR A 106 -13.18 40.11 -9.16
CA THR A 106 -13.25 41.24 -8.22
C THR A 106 -12.40 41.03 -6.97
N GLY A 107 -11.65 39.93 -6.89
CA GLY A 107 -10.73 39.60 -5.78
C GLY A 107 -11.40 38.95 -4.57
N THR A 108 -12.71 38.71 -4.59
CA THR A 108 -13.38 37.92 -3.52
C THR A 108 -13.01 36.45 -3.65
N THR A 109 -12.75 35.79 -2.53
CA THR A 109 -12.31 34.39 -2.48
C THR A 109 -13.35 33.47 -1.81
N ARG A 110 -13.33 32.21 -2.22
CA ARG A 110 -14.10 31.14 -1.61
C ARG A 110 -13.33 29.83 -1.64
N THR A 111 -13.23 29.18 -0.48
CA THR A 111 -12.52 27.92 -0.32
C THR A 111 -13.50 26.76 -0.21
N TYR A 112 -13.30 25.73 -1.02
CA TYR A 112 -14.06 24.50 -1.06
C TYR A 112 -13.26 23.36 -0.42
N SER A 113 -13.89 22.53 0.41
CA SER A 113 -13.31 21.27 0.88
C SER A 113 -13.66 20.12 -0.05
N LEU A 114 -12.66 19.30 -0.42
CA LEU A 114 -12.87 18.07 -1.17
C LEU A 114 -13.17 16.92 -0.21
N LYS A 115 -14.24 16.18 -0.48
CA LYS A 115 -14.62 14.95 0.23
C LYS A 115 -14.58 13.79 -0.76
N ILE A 116 -13.72 12.81 -0.51
CA ILE A 116 -13.62 11.60 -1.32
C ILE A 116 -14.31 10.47 -0.55
N GLU A 117 -15.39 9.96 -1.13
CA GLU A 117 -16.20 8.86 -0.60
C GLU A 117 -15.91 7.61 -1.44
N LEU A 118 -15.01 6.77 -0.96
CA LEU A 118 -14.71 5.49 -1.60
C LEU A 118 -15.88 4.55 -1.39
N GLN A 119 -16.57 4.21 -2.48
CA GLN A 119 -17.62 3.22 -2.44
C GLN A 119 -17.04 1.85 -2.15
N SER A 120 -17.88 0.99 -1.58
CA SER A 120 -17.48 -0.35 -1.19
C SER A 120 -18.21 -1.40 -2.01
N THR A 121 -17.66 -2.61 -2.05
CA THR A 121 -18.34 -3.74 -2.70
C THR A 121 -19.67 -4.04 -1.99
N PRO A 122 -20.68 -4.58 -2.68
CA PRO A 122 -21.93 -4.99 -2.02
C PRO A 122 -21.74 -6.07 -0.95
N SER A 123 -20.76 -6.96 -1.18
CA SER A 123 -20.36 -8.04 -0.29
C SER A 123 -18.88 -8.36 -0.53
N PHE A 124 -18.28 -9.08 0.42
CA PHE A 124 -16.93 -9.61 0.28
C PHE A 124 -16.87 -11.02 0.85
N GLU A 125 -16.44 -11.97 0.02
CA GLU A 125 -16.15 -13.34 0.41
C GLU A 125 -14.71 -13.66 0.03
N ALA A 126 -14.02 -14.41 0.90
CA ALA A 126 -12.67 -14.86 0.64
C ALA A 126 -12.43 -16.24 1.24
N GLN A 127 -11.59 -17.02 0.58
CA GLN A 127 -11.10 -18.31 1.04
C GLN A 127 -9.70 -18.55 0.51
N PHE A 128 -8.94 -19.42 1.18
CA PHE A 128 -7.71 -19.93 0.56
C PHE A 128 -8.02 -20.61 -0.76
N TYR A 129 -7.11 -20.48 -1.74
CA TYR A 129 -7.21 -21.18 -3.02
C TYR A 129 -7.29 -22.72 -2.86
N THR A 130 -6.80 -23.24 -1.74
CA THR A 130 -6.85 -24.66 -1.38
C THR A 130 -7.08 -24.84 0.12
N THR A 131 -7.71 -25.94 0.50
CA THR A 131 -7.90 -26.36 1.91
C THR A 131 -6.87 -27.42 2.35
N SER A 132 -5.89 -27.75 1.51
CA SER A 132 -4.87 -28.76 1.81
C SER A 132 -4.04 -28.36 3.03
N SER A 133 -4.00 -29.23 4.03
CA SER A 133 -3.23 -29.04 5.26
C SER A 133 -1.72 -28.88 5.00
N LEU A 134 -1.19 -29.50 3.94
CA LEU A 134 0.20 -29.35 3.51
C LEU A 134 0.51 -27.92 3.05
N ILE A 135 -0.45 -27.26 2.39
CA ILE A 135 -0.29 -25.89 1.92
C ILE A 135 -0.56 -24.90 3.06
N LEU A 136 -1.52 -25.19 3.93
CA LEU A 136 -1.88 -24.33 5.06
C LEU A 136 -1.00 -24.52 6.30
N THR A 137 -0.05 -25.46 6.28
CA THR A 137 1.00 -25.58 7.30
C THR A 137 2.30 -24.95 6.79
N LYS A 138 2.63 -23.77 7.28
CA LYS A 138 3.81 -22.99 6.90
C LYS A 138 4.81 -22.88 8.06
N GLY A 139 5.98 -22.34 7.75
CA GLY A 139 6.94 -21.87 8.76
C GLY A 139 7.10 -20.36 8.67
N PRO A 140 7.68 -19.73 9.70
CA PRO A 140 8.11 -18.34 9.64
C PRO A 140 8.99 -18.08 8.41
N GLY A 141 8.82 -16.94 7.73
CA GLY A 141 9.51 -16.64 6.47
C GLY A 141 9.01 -17.42 5.24
N GLY A 142 8.08 -18.36 5.42
CA GLY A 142 7.49 -19.13 4.33
C GLY A 142 6.59 -18.32 3.41
N ALA A 143 6.38 -18.80 2.18
CA ALA A 143 5.43 -18.20 1.25
C ALA A 143 4.01 -18.27 1.80
N PHE A 144 3.27 -17.17 1.69
CA PHE A 144 1.88 -17.10 2.10
C PHE A 144 0.97 -17.74 1.03
N PRO A 145 -0.01 -18.60 1.40
CA PRO A 145 -0.92 -19.21 0.43
C PRO A 145 -1.78 -18.18 -0.31
N ALA A 146 -2.10 -18.47 -1.59
CA ALA A 146 -3.01 -17.65 -2.37
C ALA A 146 -4.42 -17.62 -1.77
N ILE A 147 -5.11 -16.48 -1.90
CA ILE A 147 -6.50 -16.28 -1.48
C ILE A 147 -7.35 -15.97 -2.71
N ASN A 148 -8.44 -16.69 -2.87
CA ASN A 148 -9.49 -16.37 -3.83
C ASN A 148 -10.58 -15.56 -3.13
N GLY A 149 -11.20 -14.62 -3.82
CA GLY A 149 -12.32 -13.87 -3.25
C GLY A 149 -13.08 -13.01 -4.24
N THR A 150 -14.12 -12.34 -3.77
CA THR A 150 -14.93 -11.38 -4.55
C THR A 150 -14.39 -9.97 -4.37
N PHE A 151 -13.10 -9.76 -4.70
CA PHE A 151 -12.42 -8.47 -4.51
C PHE A 151 -13.01 -7.34 -5.37
N MET A 152 -13.46 -7.67 -6.59
CA MET A 152 -14.12 -6.75 -7.53
C MET A 152 -13.28 -5.56 -8.01
N HIS A 153 -11.96 -5.59 -7.78
CA HIS A 153 -10.95 -4.72 -8.35
C HIS A 153 -9.61 -5.48 -8.44
N THR A 154 -8.60 -4.91 -9.09
CA THR A 154 -7.28 -5.54 -9.28
C THR A 154 -6.15 -4.81 -8.57
N ASN A 155 -6.44 -3.76 -7.79
CA ASN A 155 -5.43 -3.09 -6.98
C ASN A 155 -5.19 -3.84 -5.65
N PRO A 156 -4.02 -4.47 -5.45
CA PRO A 156 -3.75 -5.22 -4.23
C PRO A 156 -3.50 -4.31 -3.01
N SER A 157 -3.18 -3.03 -3.19
CA SER A 157 -2.95 -2.08 -2.10
C SER A 157 -4.21 -1.71 -1.32
N LEU A 158 -5.39 -2.03 -1.86
CA LEU A 158 -6.69 -1.87 -1.19
C LEU A 158 -7.06 -3.10 -0.34
N VAL A 159 -6.17 -4.09 -0.29
CA VAL A 159 -6.34 -5.32 0.48
C VAL A 159 -5.28 -5.41 1.57
N SER A 160 -5.68 -5.82 2.77
CA SER A 160 -4.75 -6.12 3.86
C SER A 160 -5.04 -7.48 4.48
N ILE A 161 -3.99 -8.12 5.00
CA ILE A 161 -4.08 -9.43 5.65
C ILE A 161 -3.46 -9.35 7.04
N ALA A 162 -4.16 -9.90 8.03
CA ALA A 162 -3.61 -10.09 9.37
C ALA A 162 -3.73 -11.54 9.81
N LEU A 163 -2.69 -12.01 10.52
CA LEU A 163 -2.63 -13.34 11.13
C LEU A 163 -2.84 -13.16 12.63
N ILE A 164 -3.90 -13.74 13.18
CA ILE A 164 -4.26 -13.60 14.59
C ILE A 164 -4.08 -14.95 15.26
N ASN A 165 -3.15 -15.04 16.21
CA ASN A 165 -2.91 -16.29 16.92
C ASN A 165 -4.16 -16.67 17.72
N GLN A 166 -4.67 -17.89 17.51
CA GLN A 166 -5.94 -18.32 18.13
C GLN A 166 -5.85 -18.41 19.66
N GLU A 167 -4.68 -18.73 20.21
CA GLU A 167 -4.46 -18.90 21.64
C GLU A 167 -4.09 -17.57 22.31
N THR A 168 -3.06 -16.90 21.81
CA THR A 168 -2.51 -15.69 22.45
C THR A 168 -3.18 -14.40 22.01
N LYS A 169 -3.98 -14.44 20.93
CA LYS A 169 -4.61 -13.27 20.28
C LYS A 169 -3.63 -12.22 19.74
N VAL A 170 -2.33 -12.52 19.72
CA VAL A 170 -1.32 -11.66 19.09
C VAL A 170 -1.60 -11.54 17.59
N ARG A 171 -1.62 -10.30 17.09
CA ARG A 171 -1.88 -9.96 15.69
C ARG A 171 -0.58 -9.64 14.96
N TYR A 172 -0.33 -10.33 13.86
CA TYR A 172 0.77 -10.06 12.94
C TYR A 172 0.19 -9.48 11.65
N GLN A 173 0.57 -8.24 11.34
CA GLN A 173 0.19 -7.60 10.08
C GLN A 173 1.11 -8.11 8.98
N MET A 174 0.53 -8.67 7.91
CA MET A 174 1.30 -8.95 6.70
C MET A 174 1.60 -7.64 5.98
N SER A 175 2.68 -7.61 5.20
CA SER A 175 2.93 -6.53 4.24
C SER A 175 1.78 -6.39 3.24
N THR A 176 1.71 -5.25 2.56
CA THR A 176 0.72 -5.06 1.48
C THR A 176 0.92 -6.13 0.40
N PRO A 177 -0.11 -6.90 0.04
CA PRO A 177 -0.04 -7.82 -1.09
C PRO A 177 0.45 -7.11 -2.35
N ASN A 178 1.25 -7.78 -3.17
CA ASN A 178 1.82 -7.19 -4.38
C ASN A 178 1.16 -7.69 -5.68
N SER A 179 0.16 -8.58 -5.57
CA SER A 179 -0.53 -9.10 -6.73
C SER A 179 -1.99 -9.45 -6.44
N LEU A 180 -2.89 -8.88 -7.22
CA LEU A 180 -4.31 -9.23 -7.27
C LEU A 180 -4.73 -9.30 -8.74
N LYS A 181 -5.04 -10.50 -9.22
CA LYS A 181 -5.31 -10.75 -10.65
C LYS A 181 -6.61 -11.51 -10.82
N VAL A 182 -7.27 -11.32 -11.96
CA VAL A 182 -8.40 -12.16 -12.37
C VAL A 182 -7.85 -13.30 -13.23
N SER A 183 -8.08 -14.54 -12.81
CA SER A 183 -7.74 -15.75 -13.57
C SER A 183 -8.92 -16.70 -13.56
N SER A 184 -9.33 -17.16 -14.74
CA SER A 184 -10.47 -18.07 -14.91
C SER A 184 -11.76 -17.58 -14.22
N GLY A 185 -12.01 -16.28 -14.26
CA GLY A 185 -13.20 -15.65 -13.66
C GLY A 185 -13.15 -15.47 -12.14
N VAL A 186 -12.03 -15.77 -11.48
CA VAL A 186 -11.84 -15.61 -10.03
C VAL A 186 -10.74 -14.60 -9.76
N TYR A 187 -10.97 -13.70 -8.81
CA TYR A 187 -9.90 -12.83 -8.30
C TYR A 187 -9.02 -13.63 -7.34
N GLN A 188 -7.72 -13.61 -7.60
CA GLN A 188 -6.71 -14.28 -6.81
C GLN A 188 -5.67 -13.28 -6.30
N LEU A 189 -5.55 -13.21 -4.99
CA LEU A 189 -4.59 -12.41 -4.24
C LEU A 189 -3.36 -13.28 -3.89
N THR A 190 -2.16 -12.77 -4.17
CA THR A 190 -0.90 -13.46 -3.89
C THR A 190 0.20 -12.49 -3.47
N TYR A 191 1.21 -13.03 -2.77
CA TYR A 191 2.53 -12.42 -2.69
C TYR A 191 3.44 -13.10 -3.70
N THR A 192 3.91 -12.33 -4.67
CA THR A 192 4.90 -12.75 -5.68
C THR A 192 6.30 -12.36 -5.23
N GLY A 193 7.33 -13.00 -5.79
CA GLY A 193 8.72 -12.75 -5.43
C GLY A 193 9.25 -13.61 -4.27
N THR A 194 10.48 -13.31 -3.86
CA THR A 194 11.23 -14.03 -2.81
C THR A 194 11.74 -13.13 -1.69
N GLU A 195 11.45 -11.85 -1.76
CA GLU A 195 11.82 -10.86 -0.77
C GLU A 195 11.13 -11.14 0.57
N ARG A 196 11.78 -10.83 1.70
CA ARG A 196 11.31 -11.24 3.03
C ARG A 196 10.02 -10.55 3.42
N GLU A 197 9.80 -9.31 2.97
CA GLU A 197 8.56 -8.58 3.14
C GLU A 197 7.38 -9.29 2.46
N ASN A 198 7.61 -10.05 1.37
CA ASN A 198 6.58 -10.78 0.63
C ASN A 198 6.30 -12.19 1.20
N ARG A 199 6.67 -12.40 2.47
CA ARG A 199 6.59 -13.70 3.17
C ARG A 199 5.89 -13.55 4.51
N ILE A 200 5.53 -14.68 5.09
CA ILE A 200 5.05 -14.73 6.47
C ILE A 200 6.14 -14.12 7.39
N PRO A 201 5.80 -13.21 8.32
CA PRO A 201 6.76 -12.57 9.21
C PRO A 201 7.72 -13.58 9.85
N SER A 202 9.01 -13.29 9.85
CA SER A 202 10.02 -14.24 10.34
C SER A 202 10.03 -14.38 11.87
N ASP A 203 9.44 -13.42 12.57
CA ASP A 203 9.27 -13.36 14.02
C ASP A 203 7.95 -13.96 14.50
N ILE A 204 7.08 -14.43 13.59
CA ILE A 204 5.86 -15.13 13.97
C ILE A 204 6.19 -16.40 14.78
N LEU A 205 5.44 -16.62 15.85
CA LEU A 205 5.59 -17.81 16.67
C LEU A 205 4.85 -19.01 16.05
N ALA A 206 5.25 -20.22 16.45
CA ALA A 206 4.49 -21.40 16.09
C ALA A 206 3.09 -21.35 16.74
N GLY A 207 2.07 -21.82 16.02
CA GLY A 207 0.69 -21.77 16.48
C GLY A 207 -0.32 -21.90 15.34
N THR A 208 -1.59 -21.84 15.68
CA THR A 208 -2.70 -21.80 14.71
C THR A 208 -3.23 -20.37 14.64
N TYR A 209 -3.44 -19.87 13.43
CA TYR A 209 -3.77 -18.46 13.17
C TYR A 209 -5.06 -18.35 12.37
N ASP A 210 -5.97 -17.52 12.87
CA ASP A 210 -7.06 -16.98 12.08
C ASP A 210 -6.48 -16.00 11.05
N VAL A 211 -6.98 -16.06 9.82
CA VAL A 211 -6.55 -15.17 8.74
C VAL A 211 -7.65 -14.19 8.44
N GLU A 212 -7.43 -12.94 8.83
CA GLU A 212 -8.30 -11.82 8.55
C GLU A 212 -7.89 -11.17 7.23
N VAL A 213 -8.85 -11.00 6.32
CA VAL A 213 -8.66 -10.31 5.05
C VAL A 213 -9.59 -9.12 5.04
N THR A 214 -9.02 -7.92 4.86
CA THR A 214 -9.78 -6.69 4.68
C THR A 214 -9.68 -6.25 3.23
N ASN A 215 -10.84 -6.02 2.61
CA ASN A 215 -10.99 -5.47 1.27
C ASN A 215 -11.87 -4.22 1.37
N LEU A 216 -11.29 -3.04 1.17
CA LEU A 216 -11.99 -1.77 1.40
C LEU A 216 -12.57 -1.70 2.82
N ASN A 217 -13.89 -1.56 2.97
CA ASN A 217 -14.56 -1.49 4.27
C ASN A 217 -15.04 -2.86 4.79
N HIS A 218 -14.81 -3.95 4.06
CA HIS A 218 -15.21 -5.30 4.46
C HIS A 218 -14.03 -6.05 5.05
N THR A 219 -14.28 -6.72 6.16
CA THR A 219 -13.31 -7.61 6.79
C THR A 219 -13.94 -8.98 7.00
N VAL A 220 -13.26 -10.03 6.54
CA VAL A 220 -13.69 -11.41 6.73
C VAL A 220 -12.56 -12.23 7.35
N THR A 221 -12.92 -13.17 8.21
CA THR A 221 -12.00 -14.22 8.67
C THR A 221 -12.17 -15.44 7.77
N LEU A 222 -11.07 -15.95 7.21
CA LEU A 222 -11.11 -17.15 6.37
C LEU A 222 -11.56 -18.37 7.20
N ALA A 223 -12.38 -19.23 6.60
CA ALA A 223 -12.94 -20.39 7.29
C ALA A 223 -11.89 -21.43 7.74
N ASN A 224 -10.75 -21.52 7.04
CA ASN A 224 -9.66 -22.43 7.39
C ASN A 224 -8.50 -21.62 7.98
N PRO A 225 -7.92 -22.03 9.13
CA PRO A 225 -6.80 -21.32 9.72
C PRO A 225 -5.48 -21.64 9.01
N LEU A 226 -4.47 -20.78 9.22
CA LEU A 226 -3.09 -21.04 8.85
C LEU A 226 -2.34 -21.62 10.05
N LYS A 227 -1.67 -22.76 9.88
CA LYS A 227 -0.81 -23.34 10.92
C LYS A 227 0.64 -22.94 10.68
N ILE A 228 1.27 -22.34 11.68
CA ILE A 228 2.69 -22.03 11.70
C ILE A 228 3.43 -23.06 12.55
N THR A 229 4.47 -23.66 11.98
CA THR A 229 5.34 -24.62 12.64
C THR A 229 6.79 -24.24 12.40
N TYR A 230 7.62 -24.39 13.43
CA TYR A 230 9.06 -24.32 13.22
C TYR A 230 9.52 -25.53 12.40
N ARG A 231 10.47 -25.28 11.51
CA ARG A 231 11.09 -26.26 10.61
C ARG A 231 12.58 -26.20 10.84
N GLN A 232 13.30 -27.24 10.38
CA GLN A 232 14.77 -27.29 10.44
C GLN A 232 15.37 -25.93 10.03
N PRO A 233 16.05 -25.23 10.97
CA PRO A 233 16.78 -24.02 10.68
C PRO A 233 17.79 -24.27 9.56
N ASP A 234 18.03 -23.25 8.76
CA ASP A 234 19.07 -23.27 7.74
C ASP A 234 19.57 -21.85 7.50
N VAL A 235 20.79 -21.76 7.00
CA VAL A 235 21.47 -20.50 6.69
C VAL A 235 21.89 -20.45 5.24
N TYR A 236 21.98 -19.24 4.71
CA TYR A 236 22.53 -18.99 3.39
C TYR A 236 24.03 -18.75 3.50
N ILE A 237 24.79 -19.49 2.70
CA ILE A 237 26.21 -19.23 2.44
C ILE A 237 26.37 -19.04 0.94
N SER A 238 27.19 -18.05 0.56
CA SER A 238 27.41 -17.68 -0.84
C SER A 238 28.16 -18.77 -1.58
N LEU A 239 27.57 -19.26 -2.68
CA LEU A 239 28.20 -20.23 -3.57
C LEU A 239 29.48 -19.73 -4.24
N LEU A 240 29.83 -18.44 -4.14
CA LEU A 240 31.02 -17.84 -4.76
C LEU A 240 32.27 -17.89 -3.86
N GLY A 241 32.22 -18.63 -2.75
CA GLY A 241 33.25 -18.63 -1.72
C GLY A 241 33.05 -17.50 -0.70
N LEU A 242 33.66 -17.68 0.47
CA LEU A 242 33.63 -16.72 1.56
C LEU A 242 34.75 -15.69 1.41
N ASN A 243 34.45 -14.43 1.67
CA ASN A 243 35.45 -13.36 1.78
C ASN A 243 35.31 -12.74 3.17
N LEU A 244 36.17 -13.15 4.10
CA LEU A 244 36.09 -12.79 5.51
C LEU A 244 37.36 -12.08 5.97
N ALA A 245 37.24 -11.23 6.99
CA ALA A 245 38.36 -10.59 7.64
C ALA A 245 38.30 -10.86 9.15
N LYS A 246 39.44 -11.21 9.77
CA LYS A 246 39.50 -11.56 11.19
C LYS A 246 38.99 -10.47 12.13
N ASN A 247 39.22 -9.21 11.78
CA ASN A 247 38.83 -8.06 12.58
C ASN A 247 37.42 -7.54 12.26
N LYS A 248 36.66 -8.25 11.42
CA LYS A 248 35.28 -7.92 11.06
C LYS A 248 34.36 -9.03 11.48
N ASP A 249 33.19 -8.62 11.93
CA ASP A 249 32.11 -9.55 12.19
C ASP A 249 31.53 -10.04 10.86
N TRP A 250 31.20 -11.32 10.83
CA TRP A 250 30.53 -11.95 9.71
C TRP A 250 29.05 -12.07 10.00
N THR A 251 28.22 -11.41 9.18
CA THR A 251 26.78 -11.57 9.21
C THR A 251 26.35 -12.73 8.31
N ILE A 252 25.67 -13.69 8.92
CA ILE A 252 25.14 -14.89 8.30
C ILE A 252 23.62 -14.76 8.25
N LEU A 253 23.05 -14.91 7.06
CA LEU A 253 21.61 -14.79 6.85
C LEU A 253 20.94 -16.16 6.99
N ALA A 254 19.73 -16.20 7.53
CA ALA A 254 18.88 -17.38 7.41
C ALA A 254 18.62 -17.70 5.93
N ASN A 255 18.50 -18.98 5.57
CA ASN A 255 18.12 -19.35 4.20
C ASN A 255 16.70 -18.81 3.88
N LEU A 256 16.38 -18.67 2.59
CA LEU A 256 15.04 -18.31 2.15
C LEU A 256 14.03 -19.31 2.72
N ASP A 257 12.89 -18.82 3.22
CA ASP A 257 11.83 -19.62 3.87
C ASP A 257 12.15 -20.29 5.23
N LYS A 258 13.35 -20.02 5.75
CA LYS A 258 13.84 -20.51 7.04
C LYS A 258 14.09 -19.37 7.99
N VAL A 259 14.23 -19.75 9.26
CA VAL A 259 14.63 -18.86 10.34
C VAL A 259 15.72 -19.50 11.18
N ILE A 260 16.53 -18.66 11.81
CA ILE A 260 17.49 -19.06 12.83
C ILE A 260 16.73 -19.27 14.14
N LEU A 261 16.91 -20.44 14.76
CA LEU A 261 16.29 -20.84 16.02
C LEU A 261 17.39 -21.24 17.00
N ASP A 262 17.59 -20.49 18.07
CA ASP A 262 18.47 -20.83 19.19
C ASP A 262 19.83 -21.45 18.75
N PRO A 263 20.64 -20.73 17.95
CA PRO A 263 21.94 -21.23 17.51
C PRO A 263 22.86 -21.43 18.71
N THR A 264 23.50 -22.61 18.78
CA THR A 264 24.37 -22.99 19.91
C THR A 264 25.84 -23.00 19.55
N ALA A 265 26.18 -23.25 18.28
CA ALA A 265 27.56 -23.19 17.80
C ALA A 265 27.64 -22.93 16.29
N VAL A 266 28.72 -22.26 15.88
CA VAL A 266 29.16 -22.18 14.49
C VAL A 266 30.62 -22.61 14.43
N ILE A 267 30.94 -23.58 13.60
CA ILE A 267 32.28 -24.18 13.51
C ILE A 267 32.73 -24.14 12.07
N MET A 268 33.87 -23.48 11.82
CA MET A 268 34.52 -23.46 10.52
C MET A 268 35.62 -24.50 10.47
N THR A 269 35.62 -25.35 9.47
CA THR A 269 36.67 -26.36 9.26
C THR A 269 37.53 -25.94 8.06
N LEU A 270 38.82 -25.69 8.32
CA LEU A 270 39.82 -25.36 7.30
C LEU A 270 40.87 -26.46 7.28
N ASN A 271 41.11 -27.06 6.11
CA ASN A 271 42.09 -28.15 5.93
C ASN A 271 41.96 -29.28 6.98
N GLY A 272 40.72 -29.62 7.37
CA GLY A 272 40.42 -30.67 8.35
C GLY A 272 40.59 -30.27 9.83
N LYS A 273 40.92 -29.01 10.14
CA LYS A 273 40.95 -28.48 11.50
C LYS A 273 39.73 -27.59 11.78
N ASP A 274 39.07 -27.85 12.90
CA ASP A 274 37.90 -27.10 13.35
C ASP A 274 38.29 -25.83 14.13
N TYR A 275 37.57 -24.75 13.84
CA TYR A 275 37.71 -23.44 14.48
C TYR A 275 36.32 -22.98 14.92
N PRO A 276 36.00 -23.00 16.23
CA PRO A 276 34.73 -22.47 16.72
C PRO A 276 34.69 -20.96 16.54
N LEU A 277 33.65 -20.47 15.87
CA LEU A 277 33.36 -19.05 15.77
C LEU A 277 32.53 -18.61 16.99
N ILE A 278 32.64 -17.33 17.36
CA ILE A 278 31.92 -16.79 18.51
C ILE A 278 30.63 -16.15 18.01
N ILE A 279 29.48 -16.68 18.42
CA ILE A 279 28.17 -16.07 18.17
C ILE A 279 28.03 -14.84 19.06
N LYS A 280 27.93 -13.64 18.45
CA LYS A 280 27.74 -12.38 19.18
C LYS A 280 26.27 -12.07 19.40
N SER A 281 25.46 -12.28 18.38
CA SER A 281 24.03 -11.99 18.39
C SER A 281 23.32 -12.77 17.30
N HIS A 282 22.01 -12.95 17.46
CA HIS A 282 21.15 -13.46 16.40
C HIS A 282 19.74 -12.88 16.52
N THR A 283 19.07 -12.80 15.38
CA THR A 283 17.63 -12.64 15.25
C THR A 283 17.08 -13.86 14.50
N ARG A 284 15.81 -13.84 14.10
CA ARG A 284 15.23 -14.90 13.26
C ARG A 284 15.79 -14.92 11.84
N THR A 285 16.36 -13.82 11.36
CA THR A 285 16.79 -13.67 9.95
C THR A 285 18.30 -13.55 9.78
N GLU A 286 19.03 -13.24 10.84
CA GLU A 286 20.48 -13.05 10.78
C GLU A 286 21.17 -13.50 12.07
N MET A 287 22.43 -13.87 11.95
CA MET A 287 23.34 -14.15 13.06
C MET A 287 24.67 -13.49 12.78
N THR A 288 25.24 -12.85 13.79
CA THR A 288 26.54 -12.20 13.72
C THR A 288 27.54 -13.05 14.47
N VAL A 289 28.63 -13.42 13.80
CA VAL A 289 29.72 -14.20 14.39
C VAL A 289 31.05 -13.48 14.22
N SER A 290 31.97 -13.67 15.16
CA SER A 290 33.36 -13.23 15.00
C SER A 290 34.31 -14.40 14.84
N LEU A 291 35.34 -14.19 14.02
CA LEU A 291 36.40 -15.16 13.76
C LEU A 291 37.37 -15.22 14.95
N PRO A 292 37.84 -16.41 15.35
CA PRO A 292 38.82 -16.52 16.43
C PRO A 292 40.20 -16.06 15.97
N ALA A 293 41.01 -15.56 16.91
CA ALA A 293 42.32 -14.97 16.59
C ALA A 293 43.32 -15.96 15.95
N ASP A 294 43.19 -17.24 16.30
CA ASP A 294 44.04 -18.34 15.83
C ASP A 294 43.60 -18.95 14.49
N LEU A 295 42.51 -18.45 13.89
CA LEU A 295 42.11 -18.83 12.53
C LEU A 295 43.24 -18.46 11.54
N PRO A 296 43.68 -19.33 10.63
CA PRO A 296 44.71 -18.98 9.65
C PRO A 296 44.16 -18.02 8.59
N THR A 297 45.02 -17.13 8.08
CA THR A 297 44.73 -16.29 6.90
C THR A 297 45.23 -16.96 5.63
N GLY A 298 44.65 -16.57 4.49
CA GLY A 298 44.97 -17.13 3.18
C GLY A 298 43.72 -17.55 2.41
N THR A 299 43.94 -18.35 1.36
CA THR A 299 42.89 -18.92 0.53
C THR A 299 42.75 -20.40 0.84
N PHE A 300 41.51 -20.84 1.05
CA PHE A 300 41.17 -22.20 1.45
C PHE A 300 40.14 -22.78 0.50
N GLU A 301 40.38 -24.02 0.07
CA GLU A 301 39.43 -24.82 -0.70
C GLU A 301 38.54 -25.63 0.23
N ASN A 302 37.32 -25.96 -0.22
CA ASN A 302 36.39 -26.85 0.49
C ASN A 302 36.12 -26.45 1.95
N VAL A 303 36.01 -25.14 2.22
CA VAL A 303 35.71 -24.64 3.57
C VAL A 303 34.36 -25.17 4.01
N GLN A 304 34.32 -25.85 5.14
CA GLN A 304 33.07 -26.31 5.73
C GLN A 304 32.68 -25.40 6.87
N VAL A 305 31.39 -25.06 6.96
CA VAL A 305 30.82 -24.36 8.10
C VAL A 305 29.65 -25.17 8.63
N LYS A 306 29.78 -25.62 9.87
CA LYS A 306 28.77 -26.37 10.60
C LYS A 306 28.03 -25.44 11.56
N PHE A 307 26.71 -25.49 11.50
CA PHE A 307 25.80 -24.71 12.31
C PHE A 307 25.00 -25.67 13.20
N GLN A 308 25.03 -25.42 14.50
CA GLN A 308 24.29 -26.18 15.48
C GLN A 308 23.19 -25.31 16.07
N PHE A 309 22.00 -25.89 16.19
CA PHE A 309 20.81 -25.24 16.72
C PHE A 309 20.22 -26.15 17.79
N LYS A 310 19.70 -25.56 18.86
CA LYS A 310 19.13 -26.31 19.97
C LYS A 310 17.97 -27.21 19.48
N ASP A 311 18.01 -28.49 19.83
CA ASP A 311 16.98 -29.49 19.50
C ASP A 311 16.78 -29.77 17.99
N TRP A 312 17.71 -29.35 17.14
CA TRP A 312 17.69 -29.60 15.69
C TRP A 312 18.94 -30.35 15.21
N ALA A 313 18.87 -30.92 14.01
CA ALA A 313 20.04 -31.52 13.39
C ALA A 313 21.05 -30.44 12.96
N ASP A 314 22.32 -30.80 12.99
CA ASP A 314 23.41 -29.96 12.50
C ASP A 314 23.22 -29.66 11.00
N VAL A 315 23.47 -28.41 10.62
CA VAL A 315 23.50 -27.97 9.22
C VAL A 315 24.95 -27.78 8.81
N VAL A 316 25.39 -28.49 7.78
CA VAL A 316 26.75 -28.34 7.23
C VAL A 316 26.67 -27.72 5.85
N LYS A 317 27.43 -26.65 5.63
CA LYS A 317 27.61 -25.99 4.34
C LYS A 317 29.06 -26.18 3.89
N THR A 318 29.26 -26.58 2.65
CA THR A 318 30.60 -26.78 2.07
C THR A 318 30.77 -25.82 0.90
N GLU A 319 31.72 -24.90 1.03
CA GLU A 319 32.10 -23.99 -0.03
C GLU A 319 33.14 -24.63 -0.93
N GLN A 320 32.70 -25.01 -2.13
CA GLN A 320 33.55 -25.62 -3.14
C GLN A 320 34.41 -24.59 -3.87
N ASN A 321 34.00 -23.32 -3.85
CA ASN A 321 34.80 -22.23 -4.40
C ASN A 321 35.81 -21.71 -3.36
N PRO A 322 36.97 -21.22 -3.82
CA PRO A 322 38.01 -20.74 -2.93
C PRO A 322 37.49 -19.64 -2.01
N SER A 323 37.74 -19.80 -0.71
CA SER A 323 37.36 -18.83 0.32
C SER A 323 38.59 -18.12 0.85
N THR A 324 38.54 -16.80 0.95
CA THR A 324 39.66 -15.96 1.40
C THR A 324 39.40 -15.40 2.79
N ILE A 325 40.40 -15.53 3.67
CA ILE A 325 40.41 -14.97 5.02
C ILE A 325 41.59 -14.01 5.15
N THR A 326 41.32 -12.74 5.43
CA THR A 326 42.32 -11.67 5.58
C THR A 326 42.45 -11.21 7.03
N GLU A 327 43.51 -10.46 7.33
CA GLU A 327 43.65 -9.77 8.63
C GLU A 327 42.71 -8.55 8.75
N SER A 328 42.39 -7.88 7.62
CA SER A 328 41.50 -6.70 7.54
C SER A 328 40.67 -6.62 6.26
#